data_AF-A0A7C3WEW8-F1
#
_entry.id   AF-A0A7C3WEW8-F1
#
_cell.length_a   1.000
_cell.length_b   1.000
_cell.length_c   1.000
_cell.angle_alpha   90.00
_cell.angle_beta   90.00
_cell.angle_gamma   90.00
#
_symmetry.space_group_name_H-M   'P 1'
#
loop_
_entity.id
_entity.type
_entity.pdbx_description
1 polymer ?
#
loop_
_entity_poly.entity_id
_entity_poly.type
_entity_poly.pdbx_seq_one_letter_code
_entity_poly.pdbx_strand_id
1 'polypeptide(L)'
;KKDVAAEGTFRAGLAYHKQAEKAEYDQSAATQAIDTFNSFIVLYPNDPRAAEAQRLMAELKTEQARGSYQIARFYEKKRQWEGARIYYNEVLIKDPDSKYAGEAKQRIEALNQLIAARKK
;
A
#
# COMPACT_ATOMS: atom_id res chain seq x y z
N LYS A 1 -21.26 6.31 -25.18
CA LYS A 1 -21.00 7.28 -24.06
C LYS A 1 -20.35 6.64 -22.83
N LYS A 2 -20.60 5.35 -22.50
CA LYS A 2 -19.89 4.65 -21.41
C LYS A 2 -18.39 4.45 -21.70
N ASP A 3 -18.01 4.17 -22.95
CA ASP A 3 -16.60 3.97 -23.32
C ASP A 3 -15.69 5.18 -23.07
N VAL A 4 -16.17 6.40 -23.37
CA VAL A 4 -15.36 7.62 -23.17
C VAL A 4 -15.11 7.89 -21.69
N ALA A 5 -16.10 7.60 -20.83
CA ALA A 5 -15.96 7.73 -19.39
C ALA A 5 -15.01 6.66 -18.81
N ALA A 6 -15.15 5.41 -19.26
CA ALA A 6 -14.25 4.32 -18.88
C ALA A 6 -12.80 4.60 -19.29
N GLU A 7 -12.57 5.05 -20.54
CA GLU A 7 -11.26 5.48 -21.02
C GLU A 7 -10.66 6.60 -20.18
N GLY A 8 -11.46 7.62 -19.86
CA GLY A 8 -11.03 8.75 -19.04
C GLY A 8 -10.57 8.33 -17.65
N THR A 9 -11.38 7.51 -16.95
CA THR A 9 -11.03 7.03 -15.60
C THR A 9 -9.79 6.15 -15.62
N PHE A 10 -9.65 5.24 -16.60
CA PHE A 10 -8.46 4.39 -16.71
C PHE A 10 -7.19 5.22 -16.95
N ARG A 11 -7.24 6.20 -17.87
CA ARG A 11 -6.11 7.09 -18.15
C ARG A 11 -5.72 7.96 -16.95
N ALA A 12 -6.68 8.39 -16.14
CA ALA A 12 -6.40 9.12 -14.91
C ALA A 12 -5.62 8.25 -13.90
N GLY A 13 -6.04 7.00 -13.70
CA GLY A 13 -5.30 6.04 -12.87
C GLY A 13 -3.86 5.82 -13.34
N LEU A 14 -3.66 5.67 -14.66
CA LEU A 14 -2.31 5.55 -15.25
C LEU A 14 -1.45 6.79 -15.07
N ALA A 15 -2.04 7.99 -15.13
CA ALA A 15 -1.29 9.23 -14.90
C ALA A 15 -0.80 9.32 -13.46
N TYR A 16 -1.66 9.01 -12.48
CA TYR A 16 -1.27 8.96 -11.06
C TYR A 16 -0.25 7.87 -10.77
N HIS A 17 -0.39 6.69 -11.39
CA HIS A 17 0.60 5.61 -11.29
C HIS A 17 1.99 6.08 -11.74
N LYS A 18 2.08 6.69 -12.93
CA LYS A 18 3.35 7.22 -13.45
C LYS A 18 3.95 8.31 -12.57
N GLN A 19 3.11 9.09 -11.89
CA GLN A 19 3.58 10.08 -10.91
C GLN A 19 4.15 9.40 -9.66
N ALA A 20 3.48 8.36 -9.16
CA ALA A 20 3.94 7.55 -8.02
C ALA A 20 5.28 6.84 -8.31
N GLU A 21 5.49 6.36 -9.54
CA GLU A 21 6.77 5.75 -9.94
C GLU A 21 7.95 6.73 -9.93
N LYS A 22 7.71 8.00 -10.31
CA LYS A 22 8.75 9.04 -10.36
C LYS A 22 9.04 9.63 -8.99
N ALA A 23 8.02 9.73 -8.15
CA ALA A 23 8.15 10.24 -6.80
C ALA A 23 8.29 9.05 -5.87
N GLU A 24 9.54 8.62 -5.64
CA GLU A 24 9.93 7.50 -4.75
C GLU A 24 9.31 7.57 -3.33
N TYR A 25 8.65 8.69 -2.99
CA TYR A 25 8.06 8.99 -1.69
C TYR A 25 6.65 9.62 -1.71
N ASP A 26 6.01 9.89 -2.85
CA ASP A 26 4.68 10.52 -2.83
C ASP A 26 3.56 9.49 -2.72
N GLN A 27 3.28 9.09 -1.48
CA GLN A 27 2.17 8.20 -1.14
C GLN A 27 0.81 8.78 -1.55
N SER A 28 0.68 10.10 -1.76
CA SER A 28 -0.59 10.71 -2.18
C SER A 28 -0.97 10.32 -3.61
N ALA A 29 0.00 10.32 -4.53
CA ALA A 29 -0.22 9.89 -5.91
C ALA A 29 -0.54 8.39 -6.00
N ALA A 30 0.15 7.56 -5.20
CA ALA A 30 -0.14 6.13 -5.14
C ALA A 30 -1.57 5.86 -4.62
N THR A 31 -2.01 6.58 -3.57
CA THR A 31 -3.37 6.48 -3.04
C THR A 31 -4.41 6.93 -4.07
N GLN A 32 -4.19 8.06 -4.75
CA GLN A 32 -5.08 8.52 -5.82
C GLN A 32 -5.20 7.53 -6.97
N ALA A 33 -4.09 6.89 -7.37
CA ALA A 33 -4.09 5.85 -8.38
C ALA A 33 -4.91 4.62 -7.94
N ILE A 34 -4.69 4.14 -6.70
CA ILE A 34 -5.45 3.01 -6.12
C ILE A 34 -6.94 3.32 -6.10
N ASP A 35 -7.34 4.49 -5.59
CA ASP A 35 -8.76 4.89 -5.50
C ASP A 35 -9.40 5.00 -6.89
N THR A 36 -8.65 5.51 -7.86
CA THR A 36 -9.10 5.65 -9.25
C THR A 36 -9.27 4.28 -9.93
N PHE A 37 -8.30 3.38 -9.78
CA PHE A 37 -8.41 2.02 -10.32
C PHE A 37 -9.52 1.23 -9.64
N ASN A 38 -9.69 1.35 -8.32
CA ASN A 38 -10.79 0.72 -7.60
C ASN A 38 -12.15 1.23 -8.11
N SER A 39 -12.29 2.55 -8.30
CA SER A 39 -13.49 3.14 -8.87
C SER A 39 -13.77 2.64 -10.29
N PHE A 40 -12.73 2.52 -11.13
CA PHE A 40 -12.84 1.95 -12.48
C PHE A 40 -13.36 0.51 -12.45
N ILE A 41 -12.79 -0.35 -11.59
CA ILE A 41 -13.20 -1.76 -11.46
C ILE A 41 -14.65 -1.88 -10.98
N VAL A 42 -15.05 -1.06 -9.99
CA VAL A 42 -16.42 -1.08 -9.45
C VAL A 42 -17.43 -0.57 -10.47
N LEU A 43 -17.11 0.50 -11.21
CA LEU A 43 -18.02 1.11 -12.18
C LEU A 43 -18.09 0.33 -13.51
N TYR A 44 -16.99 -0.33 -13.90
CA TYR A 44 -16.84 -1.01 -15.19
C TYR A 44 -16.27 -2.43 -15.04
N PRO A 45 -16.96 -3.33 -14.29
CA PRO A 45 -16.41 -4.66 -13.95
C PRO A 45 -16.20 -5.58 -15.16
N ASN A 46 -16.89 -5.34 -16.29
CA ASN A 46 -16.78 -6.12 -17.52
C ASN A 46 -15.84 -5.48 -18.57
N ASP A 47 -15.22 -4.33 -18.25
CA ASP A 47 -14.25 -3.71 -19.16
C ASP A 47 -12.99 -4.59 -19.24
N PRO A 48 -12.45 -4.86 -20.44
CA PRO A 48 -11.28 -5.72 -20.60
C PRO A 48 -10.04 -5.24 -19.83
N ARG A 49 -9.97 -3.96 -19.47
CA ARG A 49 -8.88 -3.38 -18.68
C ARG A 49 -9.07 -3.53 -17.19
N ALA A 50 -10.19 -4.05 -16.70
CA ALA A 50 -10.42 -4.25 -15.27
C ALA A 50 -9.36 -5.16 -14.65
N ALA A 51 -8.92 -6.20 -15.36
CA ALA A 51 -7.83 -7.07 -14.94
C ALA A 51 -6.49 -6.33 -14.86
N GLU A 52 -6.20 -5.43 -15.81
CA GLU A 52 -5.00 -4.60 -15.78
C GLU A 52 -5.04 -3.59 -14.62
N ALA A 53 -6.18 -2.92 -14.40
CA ALA A 53 -6.39 -2.01 -13.29
C ALA A 53 -6.21 -2.73 -11.93
N GLN A 54 -6.69 -3.97 -11.79
CA GLN A 54 -6.47 -4.78 -10.59
C GLN A 54 -4.98 -5.07 -10.37
N ARG A 55 -4.25 -5.44 -11.43
CA ARG A 55 -2.82 -5.70 -11.38
C ARG A 55 -2.03 -4.46 -10.94
N LEU A 56 -2.28 -3.31 -11.57
CA LEU A 56 -1.62 -2.04 -11.23
C LEU A 56 -1.96 -1.58 -9.82
N MET A 57 -3.22 -1.76 -9.39
CA MET A 57 -3.62 -1.46 -8.02
C MET A 57 -2.87 -2.34 -7.01
N ALA A 58 -2.69 -3.63 -7.29
CA ALA A 58 -1.93 -4.53 -6.43
C ALA A 58 -0.45 -4.13 -6.35
N GLU A 59 0.18 -3.79 -7.48
CA GLU A 59 1.57 -3.31 -7.53
C GLU A 59 1.76 -2.06 -6.64
N LEU A 60 0.84 -1.08 -6.74
CA LEU A 60 0.86 0.12 -5.90
C LEU A 60 0.71 -0.21 -4.40
N LYS A 61 -0.20 -1.12 -4.04
CA LYS A 61 -0.38 -1.54 -2.63
C LYS A 61 0.87 -2.22 -2.09
N THR A 62 1.51 -3.09 -2.87
CA THR A 62 2.78 -3.72 -2.48
C THR A 62 3.88 -2.69 -2.28
N GLU A 63 3.97 -1.65 -3.11
CA GLU A 63 4.93 -0.56 -2.93
C GLU A 63 4.64 0.29 -1.69
N GLN A 64 3.36 0.59 -1.39
CA GLN A 64 3.00 1.27 -0.15
C GLN A 64 3.35 0.41 1.09
N ALA A 65 3.16 -0.90 1.01
CA ALA A 65 3.55 -1.85 2.06
C ALA A 65 5.08 -1.91 2.24
N ARG A 66 5.86 -1.90 1.14
CA ARG A 66 7.33 -1.77 1.18
C ARG A 66 7.76 -0.52 1.94
N GLY A 67 7.16 0.63 1.61
CA GLY A 67 7.45 1.91 2.25
C GLY A 67 7.18 1.87 3.77
N SER A 68 5.99 1.41 4.17
CA SER A 68 5.64 1.23 5.58
C SER A 68 6.63 0.32 6.31
N TYR A 69 7.03 -0.79 5.68
CA TYR A 69 7.99 -1.73 6.24
C TYR A 69 9.37 -1.09 6.48
N GLN A 70 9.86 -0.28 5.53
CA GLN A 70 11.12 0.46 5.71
C GLN A 70 11.06 1.46 6.86
N ILE A 71 9.94 2.18 7.00
CA ILE A 71 9.73 3.11 8.11
C ILE A 71 9.70 2.33 9.44
N ALA A 72 8.99 1.20 9.49
CA ALA A 72 8.93 0.35 10.68
C ALA A 72 10.35 -0.07 11.15
N ARG A 73 11.19 -0.54 10.22
CA ARG A 73 12.59 -0.90 10.50
C ARG A 73 13.42 0.28 11.03
N PHE A 74 13.18 1.48 10.52
CA PHE A 74 13.86 2.68 11.00
C PHE A 74 13.52 2.99 12.46
N TYR A 75 12.23 2.94 12.83
CA TYR A 75 11.79 3.13 14.21
C TYR A 75 12.28 2.00 15.12
N GLU A 76 12.28 0.75 14.65
CA GLU A 76 12.79 -0.42 15.39
C GLU A 76 14.28 -0.24 15.70
N LYS A 77 15.10 0.16 14.71
CA LYS A 77 16.53 0.45 14.90
C LYS A 77 16.78 1.53 15.95
N LYS A 78 15.87 2.52 16.04
CA LYS A 78 15.90 3.59 17.05
C LYS A 78 15.33 3.19 18.40
N ARG A 79 14.94 1.92 18.59
CA ARG A 79 14.30 1.41 19.81
C ARG A 79 12.97 2.09 20.15
N GLN A 80 12.31 2.67 19.14
CA GLN A 80 10.99 3.29 19.25
C GLN A 80 9.93 2.24 18.93
N TRP A 81 9.75 1.29 19.85
CA TRP A 81 8.98 0.05 19.64
C TRP A 81 7.51 0.27 19.27
N GLU A 82 6.84 1.22 19.93
CA GLU A 82 5.44 1.55 19.64
C GLU A 82 5.29 2.10 18.20
N GLY A 83 6.20 3.01 17.80
CA GLY A 83 6.22 3.55 16.43
C GLY A 83 6.51 2.48 15.39
N ALA A 84 7.50 1.62 15.64
CA ALA A 84 7.81 0.48 14.78
C ALA A 84 6.60 -0.44 14.61
N ARG A 85 5.90 -0.76 15.71
CA ARG A 85 4.71 -1.62 15.68
C ARG A 85 3.59 -1.01 14.84
N ILE A 86 3.35 0.30 14.94
CA ILE A 86 2.34 0.99 14.11
C ILE A 86 2.66 0.80 12.63
N TYR A 87 3.89 1.11 12.21
CA TYR A 87 4.25 0.99 10.79
C TYR A 87 4.31 -0.47 10.29
N TYR A 88 4.64 -1.44 11.14
CA TYR A 88 4.50 -2.85 10.75
C TYR A 88 3.03 -3.25 10.58
N ASN A 89 2.10 -2.71 11.39
CA ASN A 89 0.66 -2.94 11.16
C ASN A 89 0.19 -2.30 9.84
N GLU A 90 0.71 -1.12 9.50
CA GLU A 90 0.41 -0.47 8.22
C GLU A 90 0.79 -1.34 7.01
N VAL A 91 1.86 -2.15 7.09
CA VAL A 91 2.20 -3.14 6.05
C VAL A 91 1.03 -4.10 5.83
N LEU A 92 0.44 -4.60 6.91
CA LEU A 92 -0.66 -5.59 6.88
C LEU A 92 -1.97 -4.97 6.41
N ILE A 93 -2.21 -3.70 6.72
CA ILE A 93 -3.40 -2.96 6.28
C ILE A 93 -3.33 -2.70 4.77
N LYS A 94 -2.16 -2.29 4.27
CA LYS A 94 -1.96 -1.91 2.87
C LYS A 94 -1.93 -3.11 1.94
N ASP A 95 -1.18 -4.15 2.31
CA ASP A 95 -1.06 -5.37 1.53
C ASP A 95 -0.77 -6.59 2.45
N PRO A 96 -1.83 -7.26 2.95
CA PRO A 96 -1.71 -8.38 3.89
C PRO A 96 -1.07 -9.63 3.27
N ASP A 97 -1.04 -9.72 1.94
CA ASP A 97 -0.48 -10.83 1.17
C ASP A 97 0.88 -10.48 0.54
N SER A 98 1.37 -9.25 0.76
CA SER A 98 2.71 -8.86 0.30
C SER A 98 3.79 -9.76 0.86
N LYS A 99 4.92 -9.81 0.14
CA LYS A 99 6.17 -10.42 0.63
C LYS A 99 6.68 -9.84 1.95
N TYR A 100 6.20 -8.66 2.37
CA TYR A 100 6.57 -8.00 3.61
C TYR A 100 5.67 -8.38 4.80
N ALA A 101 4.45 -8.86 4.53
CA ALA A 101 3.45 -9.10 5.57
C ALA A 101 3.88 -10.20 6.55
N GLY A 102 4.50 -11.27 6.06
CA GLY A 102 5.00 -12.37 6.89
C GLY A 102 6.01 -11.89 7.94
N GLU A 103 7.02 -11.13 7.51
CA GLU A 103 8.02 -10.59 8.43
C GLU A 103 7.42 -9.52 9.34
N ALA A 104 6.55 -8.63 8.82
CA ALA A 104 5.90 -7.62 9.64
C ALA A 104 5.12 -8.23 10.82
N LYS A 105 4.40 -9.34 10.60
CA LYS A 105 3.71 -10.10 11.67
C LYS A 105 4.68 -10.60 12.74
N GLN A 106 5.79 -11.23 12.32
CA GLN A 106 6.82 -11.72 13.25
C GLN A 106 7.42 -10.58 14.08
N ARG A 107 7.68 -9.44 13.44
CA ARG A 107 8.21 -8.25 14.12
C ARG A 107 7.22 -7.66 15.12
N ILE A 108 5.94 -7.55 14.76
CA ILE A 108 4.89 -7.06 15.68
C ILE A 108 4.87 -7.88 16.98
N GLU A 109 4.92 -9.21 16.87
CA GLU A 109 4.92 -10.08 18.04
C GLU A 109 6.17 -9.84 18.92
N ALA A 110 7.36 -9.80 18.31
CA ALA A 110 8.59 -9.49 19.04
C ALA A 110 8.54 -8.12 19.75
N LEU A 111 8.01 -7.10 19.07
CA LEU A 111 7.86 -5.75 19.64
C LEU A 111 6.85 -5.72 20.79
N ASN A 112 5.75 -6.48 20.70
CA ASN A 112 4.77 -6.57 21.78
C ASN A 112 5.39 -7.09 23.08
N GLN A 113 6.24 -8.12 22.99
CA GLN A 113 6.97 -8.65 24.15
C GLN A 113 7.92 -7.60 24.76
N LEU A 114 8.66 -6.87 23.94
CA LEU A 114 9.56 -5.80 24.39
C LEU A 114 8.80 -4.64 25.07
N ILE A 115 7.66 -4.25 24.50
CA ILE A 115 6.81 -3.20 25.04
C ILE A 115 6.22 -3.63 26.39
N ALA A 116 5.74 -4.86 26.51
CA ALA A 116 5.19 -5.40 27.75
C ALA A 116 6.26 -5.49 28.84
N ALA A 117 7.48 -5.94 28.50
CA ALA A 117 8.59 -6.03 29.44
C ALA A 117 9.01 -4.68 30.02
N ARG A 118 8.89 -3.58 29.24
CA ARG A 118 9.24 -2.23 29.69
C ARG A 118 8.18 -1.57 30.59
N LYS A 119 6.96 -2.10 30.58
CA LYS A 119 5.85 -1.59 31.41
C LYS A 119 5.78 -2.23 32.80
N LYS A 120 6.56 -3.28 33.04
CA LYS A 120 6.75 -3.92 34.35
C LYS A 120 7.93 -3.28 35.06
#